data_AF-A0A957C6J3-F1
#
_entry.id   AF-A0A957C6J3-F1
#
_cell.length_a   1.000
_cell.length_b   1.000
_cell.length_c   1.000
_cell.angle_alpha   90.00
_cell.angle_beta   90.00
_cell.angle_gamma   90.00
#
_symmetry.space_group_name_H-M   'P 1'
#
loop_
_entity.id
_entity.type
_entity.pdbx_description
1 polymer ?
#
loop_
_entity_poly.entity_id
_entity_poly.type
_entity_poly.pdbx_seq_one_letter_code
_entity_poly.pdbx_strand_id
1 'polypeptide(L)'
;MATQRHMEPAKVRAMGEAFQAAAGVLKIVSGVLEVQMQILRTTAFIGLVGGLAVERYLGMIKPEIDRLAKVAEELSQDAILSANDWDKAQGEG
;
A
#
# COMPACT_ATOMS: atom_id res chain seq x y z
N MET A 1 -23.37 -33.74 3.59
CA MET A 1 -22.42 -33.47 2.49
C MET A 1 -21.29 -32.65 3.07
N ALA A 2 -20.08 -33.19 3.12
CA ALA A 2 -18.92 -32.45 3.60
C ALA A 2 -18.52 -31.45 2.51
N THR A 3 -18.73 -30.15 2.77
CA THR A 3 -18.24 -29.08 1.89
C THR A 3 -16.72 -29.17 1.86
N GLN A 4 -16.17 -29.60 0.73
CA GLN A 4 -14.73 -29.77 0.57
C GLN A 4 -14.10 -28.37 0.62
N ARG A 5 -13.44 -28.09 1.74
CA ARG A 5 -12.91 -26.77 2.09
C ARG A 5 -11.55 -26.63 1.39
N HIS A 6 -11.52 -25.92 0.27
CA HIS A 6 -10.32 -25.73 -0.56
C HIS A 6 -9.69 -24.37 -0.28
N MET A 7 -8.76 -24.30 0.66
CA MET A 7 -7.85 -23.16 0.79
C MET A 7 -6.42 -23.69 0.82
N GLU A 8 -5.50 -22.96 0.18
CA GLU A 8 -4.06 -23.22 0.22
C GLU A 8 -3.38 -22.13 1.08
N PRO A 9 -3.22 -22.34 2.40
CA PRO A 9 -2.80 -21.29 3.34
C PRO A 9 -1.45 -20.66 2.99
N ALA A 10 -0.51 -21.48 2.50
CA ALA A 10 0.80 -21.00 2.06
C ALA A 10 0.71 -20.01 0.89
N LYS A 11 -0.15 -20.27 -0.11
CA LYS A 11 -0.34 -19.35 -1.24
C LYS A 11 -1.03 -18.06 -0.81
N VAL A 12 -2.00 -18.16 0.11
CA VAL A 12 -2.71 -16.99 0.63
C VAL A 12 -1.78 -16.10 1.48
N ARG A 13 -0.88 -16.70 2.29
CA ARG A 13 0.19 -15.93 2.97
C ARG A 13 1.12 -15.25 2.00
N ALA A 14 1.61 -15.96 0.99
CA ALA A 14 2.50 -15.39 -0.03
C ALA A 14 1.84 -14.21 -0.78
N MET A 15 0.53 -14.28 -1.03
CA MET A 15 -0.24 -13.16 -1.57
C MET A 15 -0.24 -11.96 -0.60
N GLY A 16 -0.45 -12.22 0.70
CA GLY A 16 -0.39 -11.16 1.72
C GLY A 16 0.98 -10.51 1.82
N GLU A 17 2.06 -11.28 1.72
CA GLU A 17 3.44 -10.76 1.69
C GLU A 17 3.71 -9.90 0.44
N ALA A 18 3.18 -10.31 -0.73
CA ALA A 18 3.30 -9.53 -1.96
C ALA A 18 2.59 -8.17 -1.84
N PHE A 19 1.39 -8.14 -1.24
CA PHE A 19 0.69 -6.90 -0.96
C PHE A 19 1.43 -6.02 0.06
N GLN A 20 2.09 -6.62 1.06
CA GLN A 20 2.93 -5.89 2.00
C GLN A 20 4.11 -5.20 1.31
N ALA A 21 4.79 -5.93 0.41
CA ALA A 21 5.89 -5.38 -0.38
C ALA A 21 5.41 -4.21 -1.26
N ALA A 22 4.26 -4.36 -1.93
CA ALA A 22 3.66 -3.29 -2.74
C ALA A 22 3.31 -2.06 -1.89
N ALA A 23 2.69 -2.24 -0.72
CA ALA A 23 2.41 -1.16 0.21
C ALA A 23 3.69 -0.41 0.63
N GLY A 24 4.76 -1.16 0.92
CA GLY A 24 6.08 -0.60 1.25
C GLY A 24 6.64 0.30 0.14
N VAL A 25 6.63 -0.18 -1.11
CA VAL A 25 7.08 0.60 -2.27
C VAL A 25 6.24 1.87 -2.43
N LEU A 26 4.91 1.77 -2.32
CA LEU A 26 4.02 2.92 -2.46
C LEU A 26 4.25 3.96 -1.35
N LYS A 27 4.50 3.54 -0.10
CA LYS A 27 4.88 4.43 1.01
C LYS A 27 6.20 5.15 0.73
N ILE A 28 7.21 4.47 0.18
CA ILE A 28 8.48 5.10 -0.22
C ILE A 28 8.23 6.18 -1.27
N VAL A 29 7.47 5.86 -2.32
CA VAL A 29 7.14 6.83 -3.38
C VAL A 29 6.41 8.03 -2.81
N SER A 30 5.42 7.81 -1.95
CA SER A 30 4.69 8.88 -1.27
C SER A 30 5.60 9.80 -0.44
N GLY A 31 6.55 9.22 0.31
CA GLY A 31 7.53 9.98 1.08
C GLY A 31 8.44 10.83 0.19
N VAL A 32 8.90 10.29 -0.95
CA VAL A 32 9.70 11.05 -1.92
C VAL A 32 8.89 12.21 -2.49
N LEU A 33 7.62 12.00 -2.85
CA LEU A 33 6.73 13.06 -3.35
C LEU A 33 6.55 14.18 -2.31
N GLU A 34 6.44 13.83 -1.04
CA GLU A 34 6.31 14.79 0.05
C GLU A 34 7.56 15.67 0.19
N VAL A 35 8.74 15.07 0.19
CA VAL A 35 10.03 15.79 0.24
C VAL A 35 10.15 16.74 -0.96
N GLN A 36 9.84 16.26 -2.16
CA GLN A 36 9.89 17.08 -3.36
C GLN A 36 8.92 18.27 -3.27
N MET A 37 7.67 18.06 -2.84
CA MET A 37 6.73 19.17 -2.64
C MET A 37 7.22 20.18 -1.60
N GLN A 38 7.86 19.75 -0.51
CA GLN A 38 8.46 20.65 0.47
C GLN A 38 9.60 21.49 -0.12
N ILE A 39 10.46 20.89 -0.93
CA ILE A 39 11.53 21.61 -1.66
C ILE A 39 10.92 22.61 -2.64
N LEU A 40 9.90 22.20 -3.40
CA LEU A 40 9.22 23.09 -4.35
C LEU A 40 8.54 24.28 -3.65
N ARG A 41 7.86 24.05 -2.52
CA ARG A 41 7.29 25.14 -1.70
C ARG A 41 8.36 26.10 -1.19
N THR A 42 9.52 25.58 -0.79
CA THR A 42 10.64 26.39 -0.29
C THR A 42 11.30 27.20 -1.41
N THR A 43 11.37 26.65 -2.61
CA THR A 43 12.01 27.28 -3.79
C THR A 43 11.06 28.14 -4.63
N ALA A 44 9.73 28.03 -4.44
CA ALA A 44 8.71 28.80 -5.17
C ALA A 44 8.85 30.34 -5.01
N PHE A 45 9.61 30.83 -4.03
CA PHE A 45 9.99 32.25 -3.93
C PHE A 45 10.92 32.74 -5.06
N ILE A 46 11.59 31.86 -5.81
CA ILE A 46 12.62 32.22 -6.81
C ILE A 46 12.10 32.14 -8.27
N GLY A 47 10.92 31.57 -8.53
CA GLY A 47 10.39 31.40 -9.89
C GLY A 47 8.94 30.89 -9.91
N LEU A 48 8.00 31.83 -9.77
CA LEU A 48 6.61 31.63 -9.33
C LEU A 48 5.72 30.73 -10.22
N VAL A 49 6.13 30.38 -11.44
CA VAL A 49 5.24 29.68 -12.40
C VAL A 49 5.55 28.19 -12.54
N GLY A 50 6.83 27.82 -12.65
CA GLY A 50 7.22 26.41 -12.85
C GLY A 50 7.06 25.54 -11.59
N GLY A 51 7.42 26.07 -10.43
CA GLY A 51 7.31 25.37 -9.14
C GLY A 51 5.85 25.11 -8.74
N LEU A 52 4.96 26.08 -8.98
CA LEU A 52 3.55 25.96 -8.59
C LEU A 52 2.79 24.90 -9.41
N ALA A 53 3.11 24.75 -10.70
CA ALA A 53 2.48 23.74 -11.56
C ALA A 53 2.87 22.32 -11.14
N VAL A 54 4.16 22.09 -10.87
CA VAL A 54 4.65 20.80 -10.42
C VAL A 54 4.13 20.48 -9.02
N GLU A 55 4.11 21.45 -8.09
CA GLU A 55 3.53 21.25 -6.76
C GLU A 55 2.05 20.81 -6.84
N ARG A 56 1.24 21.48 -7.66
CA ARG A 56 -0.17 21.10 -7.86
C ARG A 56 -0.30 19.68 -8.41
N TYR A 57 0.51 19.32 -9.40
CA TYR A 57 0.47 18.00 -10.00
C TYR A 57 0.86 16.90 -9.00
N LEU A 58 1.96 17.10 -8.26
CA LEU A 58 2.39 16.16 -7.22
C LEU A 58 1.36 16.07 -6.08
N GLY A 59 0.73 17.19 -5.72
CA GLY A 59 -0.33 17.25 -4.72
C GLY A 59 -1.61 16.50 -5.12
N MET A 60 -1.89 16.33 -6.41
CA MET A 60 -3.01 15.51 -6.89
C MET A 60 -2.68 14.01 -6.89
N ILE A 61 -1.43 13.63 -7.13
CA ILE A 61 -1.02 12.21 -7.28
C ILE A 61 -0.71 11.56 -5.93
N LYS A 62 -0.07 12.28 -5.00
CA LYS A 62 0.26 11.74 -3.68
C LYS A 62 -0.93 11.08 -2.96
N PRO A 63 -2.13 11.69 -2.86
CA PRO A 63 -3.24 11.06 -2.15
C PRO A 63 -3.72 9.74 -2.78
N GLU A 64 -3.60 9.58 -4.10
CA GLU A 64 -3.91 8.31 -4.77
C GLU A 64 -2.89 7.23 -4.44
N ILE A 65 -1.60 7.58 -4.38
CA ILE A 65 -0.54 6.66 -3.96
C ILE A 65 -0.71 6.27 -2.49
N ASP A 66 -1.05 7.21 -1.62
CA ASP A 66 -1.37 6.95 -0.21
C ASP A 66 -2.55 5.98 -0.07
N ARG A 67 -3.60 6.19 -0.87
CA ARG A 67 -4.78 5.31 -0.88
C ARG A 67 -4.40 3.90 -1.34
N LEU A 68 -3.63 3.76 -2.41
CA LEU A 68 -3.18 2.46 -2.91
C LEU A 68 -2.28 1.75 -1.89
N ALA A 69 -1.39 2.48 -1.23
CA ALA A 69 -0.52 1.93 -0.18
C ALA A 69 -1.37 1.35 0.97
N LYS A 70 -2.40 2.08 1.40
CA LYS A 70 -3.31 1.65 2.44
C LYS A 70 -4.12 0.42 2.05
N VAL A 71 -4.68 0.39 0.83
CA VAL A 71 -5.43 -0.77 0.34
C VAL A 71 -4.54 -2.01 0.25
N ALA A 72 -3.30 -1.86 -0.22
CA ALA A 72 -2.34 -2.97 -0.25
C ALA A 72 -2.00 -3.47 1.17
N GLU A 73 -1.87 -2.56 2.15
CA GLU A 73 -1.67 -2.94 3.55
C GLU A 73 -2.86 -3.68 4.15
N GLU A 74 -4.09 -3.23 3.87
CA GLU A 74 -5.32 -3.91 4.29
C GLU A 74 -5.42 -5.31 3.67
N LEU A 75 -5.21 -5.44 2.35
CA LEU A 75 -5.22 -6.73 1.66
C LEU A 75 -4.16 -7.71 2.17
N SER A 76 -2.98 -7.18 2.55
CA SER A 76 -1.93 -7.97 3.19
C SER A 76 -2.38 -8.57 4.51
N GLN A 77 -2.95 -7.74 5.38
CA GLN A 77 -3.44 -8.16 6.69
C GLN A 77 -4.58 -9.18 6.55
N ASP A 78 -5.55 -8.92 5.69
CA ASP A 78 -6.70 -9.80 5.48
C ASP A 78 -6.27 -11.18 4.96
N ALA A 79 -5.33 -11.23 4.01
CA ALA A 79 -4.83 -12.49 3.47
C ALA A 79 -4.06 -13.30 4.54
N ILE A 80 -3.17 -12.65 5.29
CA ILE A 80 -2.38 -13.32 6.34
C ILE A 80 -3.29 -13.83 7.47
N LEU A 81 -4.24 -13.00 7.92
CA LEU A 81 -5.20 -13.38 8.95
C LEU A 81 -6.05 -14.57 8.49
N SER A 82 -6.59 -14.51 7.27
CA SER A 82 -7.39 -15.60 6.69
C SER A 82 -6.60 -16.92 6.64
N ALA A 83 -5.33 -16.87 6.24
CA ALA A 83 -4.45 -18.04 6.22
C ALA A 83 -4.21 -18.63 7.62
N ASN A 84 -4.03 -17.77 8.61
CA ASN A 84 -3.78 -18.18 9.99
C ASN A 84 -5.04 -18.76 10.66
N ASP A 85 -6.19 -18.14 10.45
CA ASP A 85 -7.46 -18.60 11.03
C ASP A 85 -7.88 -19.95 10.45
N TRP A 86 -7.57 -20.20 9.17
CA TRP A 86 -7.75 -21.51 8.58
C TRP A 86 -6.87 -22.58 9.21
N ASP A 87 -5.57 -22.32 9.38
CA ASP A 87 -4.65 -23.28 9.98
C ASP A 87 -5.06 -23.61 11.42
N LYS A 88 -5.53 -22.62 12.18
CA LYS A 88 -6.11 -22.84 13.52
C LYS A 88 -7.35 -23.73 13.46
N ALA A 89 -8.29 -23.42 12.58
CA ALA A 89 -9.54 -24.18 12.44
C ALA A 89 -9.32 -25.64 12.04
N GLN A 90 -8.21 -25.96 11.35
CA GLN A 90 -7.84 -27.34 11.01
C GLN A 90 -7.07 -28.04 12.14
N GLY A 91 -6.43 -27.30 13.05
CA GLY A 91 -5.68 -27.86 14.19
C GLY A 91 -6.54 -28.12 15.44
N GLU A 92 -7.74 -27.54 15.52
CA GLU A 92 -8.70 -27.71 16.62
C GLU A 92 -9.74 -28.83 16.36
N GLY A 93 -9.62 -29.56 15.25
CA GLY A 93 -10.53 -30.64 14.82
C GLY A 93 -10.03 -32.05 15.10
#